data_AF-A0A0B9ATF3-F1
#
_entry.id   AF-A0A0B9ATF3-F1
#
_cell.length_a   1.000
_cell.length_b   1.000
_cell.length_c   1.000
_cell.angle_alpha   90.00
_cell.angle_beta   90.00
_cell.angle_gamma   90.00
#
_symmetry.space_group_name_H-M   'P 1'
#
loop_
_entity.id
_entity.type
_entity.pdbx_description
1 polymer ?
#
loop_
_entity_poly.entity_id
_entity_poly.type
_entity_poly.pdbx_seq_one_letter_code
_entity_poly.pdbx_strand_id
1 'polypeptide(L)'
;MALYPVPWFTTGGIEGEGGAENYGELARAATYAGTMAATGIIEPADFRVTALPTPGAAVRVHKGSAVIKSTYPGVFGQSYVVQERDYTDVPVAATGSSGGATKYVYLLIEDTQFTGQPPESVEDGPYNSYHVTTTLPQFQPYLLLAKINQPASRADIQPSMIEDLREVANPIVGQFTFARPRLMADDDPRQNLLTARFKGANGEWYGEYFPGGDGSPNETRQFIPQRATHMSVRADWLAIRGVSGLNCHGRYWLEYGDEYRNHTWPGGRQLEFATQQFAFDTTGTQGSYRLNWALMDQVPIPKKLRGKTIRFAFKAGVSDDADRDGVMMNALSGLGLDVTFSMAPVDSDTI
;
A
#
# COMPACT_ATOMS: atom_id res chain seq x y z
N MET A 1 -10.83 -15.55 41.31
CA MET A 1 -11.47 -15.90 40.02
C MET A 1 -10.52 -15.47 38.91
N ALA A 2 -10.26 -16.30 37.89
CA ALA A 2 -9.21 -16.02 36.89
C ALA A 2 -9.70 -15.17 35.70
N LEU A 3 -10.99 -15.23 35.37
CA LEU A 3 -11.62 -14.40 34.34
C LEU A 3 -12.14 -13.10 34.99
N TYR A 4 -11.86 -11.95 34.36
CA TYR A 4 -12.46 -10.69 34.76
C TYR A 4 -13.96 -10.70 34.46
N PRO A 5 -14.84 -10.48 35.45
CA PRO A 5 -16.28 -10.72 35.31
C PRO A 5 -17.06 -9.65 34.54
N VAL A 6 -16.47 -8.49 34.29
CA VAL A 6 -17.15 -7.34 33.70
C VAL A 6 -16.65 -7.12 32.26
N PRO A 7 -17.47 -7.37 31.24
CA PRO A 7 -17.15 -6.96 29.87
C PRO A 7 -17.10 -5.44 29.72
N TRP A 8 -16.31 -4.95 28.75
CA TRP A 8 -16.18 -3.52 28.48
C TRP A 8 -17.51 -2.93 28.00
N PHE A 9 -17.95 -1.85 28.64
CA PHE A 9 -19.23 -1.16 28.41
C PHE A 9 -20.47 -2.06 28.59
N THR A 10 -20.72 -2.48 29.84
CA THR A 10 -22.00 -3.10 30.22
C THR A 10 -22.88 -2.10 30.96
N THR A 11 -24.11 -1.92 30.48
CA THR A 11 -25.12 -1.03 31.08
C THR A 11 -25.93 -1.79 32.15
N GLY A 12 -25.24 -2.47 33.07
CA GLY A 12 -25.81 -3.46 34.00
C GLY A 12 -26.78 -2.93 35.06
N GLY A 13 -27.22 -1.67 34.96
CA GLY A 13 -28.25 -1.10 35.83
C GLY A 13 -29.65 -1.17 35.22
N ILE A 14 -30.66 -1.10 36.09
CA ILE A 14 -32.05 -0.87 35.65
C ILE A 14 -32.07 0.49 34.93
N GLU A 15 -32.66 0.53 33.73
CA GLU A 15 -32.80 1.74 32.91
C GLU A 15 -31.48 2.34 32.38
N GLY A 16 -30.37 1.59 32.40
CA GLY A 16 -29.09 2.06 31.85
C GLY A 16 -28.31 3.03 32.75
N GLU A 17 -28.81 3.29 33.96
CA GLU A 17 -28.13 4.09 34.99
C GLU A 17 -27.27 3.19 35.89
N GLY A 18 -26.00 3.54 36.11
CA GLY A 18 -25.10 2.80 37.03
C GLY A 18 -24.38 1.59 36.41
N GLY A 19 -23.89 1.72 35.17
CA GLY A 19 -23.05 0.71 34.52
C GLY A 19 -21.76 0.40 35.29
N ALA A 20 -21.19 -0.78 35.04
CA ALA A 20 -19.96 -1.21 35.73
C ALA A 20 -18.73 -0.44 35.22
N GLU A 21 -17.96 0.12 36.15
CA GLU A 21 -16.67 0.74 35.85
C GLU A 21 -15.70 -0.31 35.30
N ASN A 22 -14.98 0.05 34.24
CA ASN A 22 -14.01 -0.80 33.57
C ASN A 22 -12.64 -0.13 33.54
N TYR A 23 -11.57 -0.92 33.61
CA TYR A 23 -10.20 -0.42 33.56
C TYR A 23 -9.82 0.06 32.16
N GLY A 24 -8.93 1.05 32.08
CA GLY A 24 -8.42 1.59 30.81
C GLY A 24 -7.71 0.55 29.94
N GLU A 25 -7.22 -0.54 30.55
CA GLU A 25 -6.59 -1.68 29.91
C GLU A 25 -7.52 -2.41 28.93
N LEU A 26 -8.83 -2.47 29.20
CA LEU A 26 -9.79 -3.04 28.25
C LEU A 26 -9.95 -2.16 27.00
N ALA A 27 -9.83 -0.84 27.14
CA ALA A 27 -9.79 0.07 26.00
C ALA A 27 -8.51 -0.11 25.16
N ARG A 28 -7.38 -0.31 25.83
CA ARG A 28 -6.11 -0.68 25.17
C ARG A 28 -6.22 -2.04 24.47
N ALA A 29 -6.97 -2.98 25.05
CA ALA A 29 -7.19 -4.29 24.44
C ALA A 29 -8.07 -4.25 23.20
N ALA A 30 -9.12 -3.42 23.19
CA ALA A 30 -9.89 -3.18 21.98
C ALA A 30 -9.07 -2.46 20.91
N THR A 31 -8.22 -1.50 21.28
CA THR A 31 -7.28 -0.86 20.36
C THR A 31 -6.33 -1.90 19.75
N TYR A 32 -5.78 -2.80 20.58
CA TYR A 32 -4.94 -3.90 20.12
C TYR A 32 -5.67 -4.81 19.12
N ALA A 33 -6.89 -5.23 19.45
CA ALA A 33 -7.69 -6.07 18.56
C ALA A 33 -8.05 -5.36 17.25
N GLY A 34 -8.51 -4.10 17.33
CA GLY A 34 -8.93 -3.30 16.17
C GLY A 34 -7.78 -2.93 15.22
N THR A 35 -6.55 -2.91 15.73
CA THR A 35 -5.35 -2.64 14.92
C THR A 35 -4.55 -3.90 14.60
N MET A 36 -5.10 -5.08 14.91
CA MET A 36 -4.42 -6.37 14.72
C MET A 36 -3.01 -6.40 15.31
N ALA A 37 -2.84 -5.82 16.51
CA ALA A 37 -1.57 -5.74 17.21
C ALA A 37 -0.48 -4.91 16.49
N ALA A 38 -0.86 -4.03 15.58
CA ALA A 38 0.09 -3.21 14.84
C ALA A 38 0.71 -2.08 15.68
N THR A 39 1.87 -1.61 15.22
CA THR A 39 2.49 -0.35 15.64
C THR A 39 2.74 0.49 14.40
N GLY A 40 2.39 1.77 14.43
CA GLY A 40 2.56 2.64 13.28
C GLY A 40 1.66 3.87 13.29
N ILE A 41 1.86 4.71 12.27
CA ILE A 41 1.03 5.88 11.97
C ILE A 41 -0.29 5.47 11.33
N ILE A 42 -1.34 6.30 11.49
CA ILE A 42 -2.67 6.04 10.94
C ILE A 42 -2.80 6.55 9.50
N GLU A 43 -2.36 7.77 9.23
CA GLU A 43 -2.29 8.35 7.89
C GLU A 43 -0.84 8.59 7.44
N PRO A 44 -0.54 8.60 6.12
CA PRO A 44 0.85 8.68 5.65
C PRO A 44 1.59 9.98 6.05
N ALA A 45 0.83 11.04 6.33
CA ALA A 45 1.37 12.34 6.73
C ALA A 45 1.57 12.46 8.25
N ASP A 46 1.03 11.54 9.04
CA ASP A 46 1.02 11.64 10.50
C ASP A 46 2.44 11.54 11.08
N PHE A 47 2.76 12.40 12.05
CA PHE A 47 4.08 12.43 12.72
C PHE A 47 5.28 12.58 11.77
N ARG A 48 5.07 13.18 10.58
CA ARG A 48 6.17 13.42 9.64
C ARG A 48 7.27 14.22 10.33
N VAL A 49 8.51 13.79 10.17
CA VAL A 49 9.69 14.51 10.69
C VAL A 49 10.29 15.34 9.57
N THR A 50 10.55 16.62 9.85
CA THR A 50 11.14 17.56 8.89
C THR A 50 12.21 18.40 9.57
N ALA A 51 13.14 18.95 8.79
CA ALA A 51 14.01 20.01 9.28
C ALA A 51 13.18 21.28 9.57
N LEU A 52 13.66 22.13 10.48
CA LEU A 52 13.03 23.43 10.71
C LEU A 52 13.06 24.30 9.44
N PRO A 53 12.06 25.19 9.24
CA PRO A 53 12.07 26.15 8.13
C PRO A 53 13.32 27.02 8.09
N THR A 54 13.82 27.40 9.28
CA THR A 54 15.13 28.02 9.47
C THR A 54 16.06 26.97 10.09
N PRO A 55 17.19 26.60 9.45
CA PRO A 55 18.09 25.58 9.97
C PRO A 55 18.49 25.84 11.42
N GLY A 56 18.38 24.81 12.26
CA GLY A 56 18.64 24.88 13.70
C GLY A 56 18.85 23.50 14.32
N ALA A 57 19.07 23.48 15.64
CA ALA A 57 19.39 22.28 16.40
C ALA A 57 18.16 21.45 16.83
N ALA A 58 17.15 21.38 15.96
CA ALA A 58 15.94 20.61 16.21
C ALA A 58 15.34 20.08 14.90
N VAL A 59 14.47 19.09 15.04
CA VAL A 59 13.57 18.63 13.98
C VAL A 59 12.13 18.90 14.37
N ARG A 60 11.27 19.15 13.38
CA ARG A 60 9.84 19.33 13.60
C ARG A 60 9.10 18.02 13.34
N VAL A 61 8.40 17.54 14.35
CA VAL A 61 7.42 16.45 14.23
C VAL A 61 6.04 17.08 14.02
N HIS A 62 5.41 16.78 12.90
CA HIS A 62 4.09 17.33 12.53
C HIS A 62 2.95 16.57 13.18
N LYS A 63 1.75 17.19 13.21
CA LYS A 63 0.51 16.56 13.66
C LYS A 63 0.26 15.19 13.06
N GLY A 64 -0.46 14.37 13.80
CA GLY A 64 -0.87 13.06 13.34
C GLY A 64 -1.34 12.16 14.47
N SER A 65 -1.80 10.98 14.11
CA SER A 65 -2.23 9.94 15.05
C SER A 65 -1.51 8.62 14.78
N ALA A 66 -1.30 7.85 15.84
CA ALA A 66 -0.59 6.58 15.74
C ALA A 66 -1.08 5.59 16.80
N VAL A 67 -0.81 4.31 16.54
CA VAL A 67 -0.99 3.22 17.50
C VAL A 67 0.36 2.61 17.84
N ILE A 68 0.58 2.30 19.12
CA ILE A 68 1.81 1.72 19.62
C ILE A 68 1.46 0.49 20.43
N LYS A 69 1.85 -0.70 19.95
CA LYS A 69 1.66 -1.94 20.70
C LYS A 69 2.52 -1.91 21.96
N SER A 70 1.94 -2.32 23.09
CA SER A 70 2.69 -2.43 24.33
C SER A 70 3.78 -3.50 24.22
N THR A 71 5.01 -3.12 24.57
CA THR A 71 6.16 -4.03 24.70
C THR A 71 6.65 -4.13 26.15
N TYR A 72 5.88 -3.57 27.10
CA TYR A 72 6.16 -3.70 28.53
C TYR A 72 6.15 -5.18 28.96
N PRO A 73 7.13 -5.62 29.78
CA PRO A 73 7.18 -7.00 30.25
C PRO A 73 5.91 -7.40 30.99
N GLY A 74 5.34 -8.56 30.65
CA GLY A 74 4.13 -9.08 31.29
C GLY A 74 2.81 -8.47 30.79
N VAL A 75 2.84 -7.50 29.87
CA VAL A 75 1.64 -6.93 29.25
C VAL A 75 1.28 -7.71 28.00
N PHE A 76 0.04 -8.19 27.94
CA PHE A 76 -0.50 -8.92 26.78
C PHE A 76 -1.68 -8.19 26.18
N GLY A 77 -1.74 -8.15 24.85
CA GLY A 77 -2.95 -7.77 24.11
C GLY A 77 -3.38 -6.32 24.34
N GLN A 78 -2.43 -5.38 24.46
CA GLN A 78 -2.72 -3.96 24.68
C GLN A 78 -1.94 -3.08 23.71
N SER A 79 -2.59 -2.02 23.22
CA SER A 79 -1.97 -0.97 22.39
C SER A 79 -2.41 0.42 22.88
N TYR A 80 -1.52 1.41 22.74
CA TYR A 80 -1.77 2.81 23.04
C TYR A 80 -2.12 3.57 21.76
N VAL A 81 -2.98 4.58 21.88
CA VAL A 81 -3.23 5.56 20.81
C VAL A 81 -2.64 6.90 21.23
N VAL A 82 -1.95 7.56 20.31
CA VAL A 82 -1.31 8.85 20.54
C VAL A 82 -1.67 9.81 19.43
N GLN A 83 -1.69 11.10 19.76
CA GLN A 83 -2.01 12.17 18.82
C GLN A 83 -1.15 13.40 19.08
N GLU A 84 -0.54 13.93 18.03
CA GLU A 84 0.03 15.27 17.97
C GLU A 84 -0.99 16.21 17.31
N ARG A 85 -1.29 17.34 17.95
CA ARG A 85 -2.37 18.24 17.49
C ARG A 85 -1.88 19.30 16.52
N ASP A 86 -0.62 19.71 16.62
CA ASP A 86 -0.06 20.75 15.75
C ASP A 86 1.35 20.38 15.25
N TYR A 87 2.36 20.65 16.05
CA TYR A 87 3.72 20.17 15.85
C TYR A 87 4.52 20.32 17.13
N THR A 88 5.59 19.54 17.24
CA THR A 88 6.58 19.68 18.31
C THR A 88 7.97 19.78 17.70
N ASP A 89 8.72 20.80 18.11
CA ASP A 89 10.14 20.94 17.76
C ASP A 89 10.99 20.17 18.77
N VAL A 90 11.59 19.08 18.32
CA VAL A 90 12.35 18.14 19.14
C VAL A 90 13.84 18.46 19.01
N PRO A 91 14.54 18.82 20.11
CA PRO A 91 15.94 19.19 20.06
C PRO A 91 16.83 17.99 19.68
N VAL A 92 17.85 18.27 18.87
CA VAL A 92 18.86 17.30 18.43
C VAL A 92 20.22 17.79 18.89
N ALA A 93 20.90 17.01 19.74
CA ALA A 93 22.23 17.36 20.21
C ALA A 93 23.21 17.58 19.04
N ALA A 94 24.17 18.50 19.15
CA ALA A 94 25.20 18.65 18.13
C ALA A 94 26.17 17.45 18.12
N THR A 95 26.84 17.21 17.00
CA THR A 95 27.99 16.29 16.92
C THR A 95 29.29 17.03 17.20
N GLY A 96 30.22 16.37 17.89
CA GLY A 96 31.59 16.86 18.08
C GLY A 96 32.48 16.62 16.87
N SER A 97 33.77 16.93 17.00
CA SER A 97 34.79 16.64 15.98
C SER A 97 35.17 15.15 15.86
N SER A 98 34.73 14.32 16.82
CA SER A 98 35.07 12.90 16.92
C SER A 98 34.40 12.01 15.86
N GLY A 99 33.42 12.52 15.12
CA GLY A 99 32.73 11.79 14.05
C GLY A 99 31.26 12.20 13.91
N GLY A 100 30.62 11.71 12.83
CA GLY A 100 29.18 11.80 12.68
C GLY A 100 28.43 10.88 13.66
N ALA A 101 27.12 11.05 13.75
CA ALA A 101 26.25 10.21 14.57
C ALA A 101 24.96 9.86 13.83
N THR A 102 24.54 8.60 13.96
CA THR A 102 23.19 8.17 13.59
C THR A 102 22.30 8.25 14.81
N LYS A 103 21.22 9.01 14.70
CA LYS A 103 20.24 9.23 15.78
C LYS A 103 18.87 8.81 15.34
N TYR A 104 18.06 8.29 16.25
CA TYR A 104 16.69 7.91 16.01
C TYR A 104 15.76 8.88 16.71
N VAL A 105 14.79 9.39 15.96
CA VAL A 105 13.66 10.17 16.46
C VAL A 105 12.50 9.22 16.66
N TYR A 106 11.98 9.14 17.87
CA TYR A 106 10.85 8.27 18.19
C TYR A 106 9.96 8.90 19.27
N LEU A 107 8.71 8.45 19.30
CA LEU A 107 7.74 8.74 20.35
C LEU A 107 7.72 7.56 21.32
N LEU A 108 7.90 7.81 22.61
CA LEU A 108 7.91 6.81 23.68
C LEU A 108 6.60 6.88 24.48
N ILE A 109 6.06 5.73 24.86
CA ILE A 109 5.00 5.65 25.89
C ILE A 109 5.67 5.48 27.25
N GLU A 110 5.35 6.35 28.20
CA GLU A 110 5.86 6.36 29.56
C GLU A 110 4.71 6.06 30.53
N ASP A 111 4.29 4.79 30.56
CA ASP A 111 3.20 4.36 31.44
C ASP A 111 3.77 3.98 32.81
N THR A 112 3.45 4.82 33.80
CA THR A 112 3.93 4.71 35.18
C THR A 112 3.35 3.52 35.93
N GLN A 113 2.34 2.85 35.36
CA GLN A 113 1.87 1.54 35.82
C GLN A 113 2.95 0.46 35.67
N PHE A 114 3.85 0.58 34.68
CA PHE A 114 4.85 -0.43 34.36
C PHE A 114 6.29 0.02 34.60
N THR A 115 6.60 1.31 34.39
CA THR A 115 7.95 1.84 34.58
C THR A 115 7.97 3.33 34.88
N GLY A 116 9.02 3.81 35.54
CA GLY A 116 9.19 5.23 35.84
C GLY A 116 8.48 5.70 37.11
N GLN A 117 8.46 7.01 37.31
CA GLN A 117 7.77 7.67 38.43
C GLN A 117 6.49 8.32 37.90
N PRO A 118 5.39 8.31 38.68
CA PRO A 118 4.18 9.04 38.31
C PRO A 118 4.49 10.52 38.05
N PRO A 119 3.87 11.15 37.04
CA PRO A 119 4.00 12.60 36.85
C PRO A 119 3.40 13.35 38.04
N GLU A 120 3.78 14.62 38.19
CA GLU A 120 3.26 15.48 39.26
C GLU A 120 1.73 15.59 39.24
N SER A 121 1.14 15.66 38.04
CA SER A 121 -0.31 15.51 37.83
C SER A 121 -0.60 14.18 37.14
N VAL A 122 -1.22 13.26 37.87
CA VAL A 122 -1.70 11.98 37.32
C VAL A 122 -2.83 12.19 36.31
N GLU A 123 -3.60 13.26 36.46
CA GLU A 123 -4.71 13.59 35.55
C GLU A 123 -4.20 14.18 34.23
N ASP A 124 -3.18 15.04 34.28
CA ASP A 124 -2.74 15.83 33.12
C ASP A 124 -1.49 15.28 32.41
N GLY A 125 -0.83 14.27 32.97
CA GLY A 125 0.39 13.70 32.40
C GLY A 125 1.65 14.54 32.67
N PRO A 126 2.77 14.27 31.96
CA PRO A 126 2.87 13.55 30.69
C PRO A 126 2.99 12.01 30.83
N TYR A 127 2.50 11.29 29.81
CA TYR A 127 2.60 9.82 29.68
C TYR A 127 3.19 9.37 28.33
N ASN A 128 3.66 10.32 27.54
CA ASN A 128 4.37 10.09 26.30
C ASN A 128 5.30 11.28 25.99
N SER A 129 6.40 11.01 25.29
CA SER A 129 7.39 12.04 24.98
C SER A 129 8.23 11.67 23.76
N TYR A 130 8.76 12.70 23.07
CA TYR A 130 9.67 12.50 21.96
C TYR A 130 11.11 12.38 22.44
N HIS A 131 11.86 11.48 21.83
CA HIS A 131 13.27 11.26 22.13
C HIS A 131 14.12 11.28 20.87
N VAL A 132 15.38 11.70 21.05
CA VAL A 132 16.43 11.64 20.04
C VAL A 132 17.66 10.99 20.65
N THR A 133 17.92 9.74 20.33
CA THR A 133 19.02 8.95 20.91
C THR A 133 19.75 8.16 19.84
N THR A 134 20.90 7.58 20.18
CA THR A 134 21.66 6.70 19.28
C THR A 134 21.24 5.22 19.39
N THR A 135 20.34 4.89 20.32
CA THR A 135 19.89 3.53 20.62
C THR A 135 18.40 3.51 20.92
N LEU A 136 17.68 2.54 20.36
CA LEU A 136 16.24 2.38 20.60
C LEU A 136 15.97 1.69 21.94
N PRO A 137 14.83 1.97 22.60
CA PRO A 137 14.48 1.34 23.86
C PRO A 137 14.13 -0.14 23.67
N GLN A 138 14.60 -0.96 24.60
CA GLN A 138 14.28 -2.38 24.72
C GLN A 138 13.30 -2.47 25.91
N PHE A 139 12.11 -3.03 25.74
CA PHE A 139 11.07 -3.17 26.78
C PHE A 139 10.22 -1.92 27.12
N GLN A 140 10.24 -0.90 26.28
CA GLN A 140 9.26 0.19 26.35
C GLN A 140 8.58 0.37 24.98
N PRO A 141 7.26 0.65 24.94
CA PRO A 141 6.55 0.85 23.68
C PRO A 141 7.00 2.15 23.03
N TYR A 142 7.43 2.09 21.77
CA TYR A 142 7.81 3.27 21.02
C TYR A 142 7.32 3.20 19.57
N LEU A 143 7.16 4.37 18.96
CA LEU A 143 6.95 4.55 17.53
C LEU A 143 8.18 5.20 16.91
N LEU A 144 8.86 4.46 16.02
CA LEU A 144 9.97 4.99 15.27
C LEU A 144 9.46 5.98 14.20
N LEU A 145 10.06 7.17 14.15
CA LEU A 145 9.64 8.22 13.23
C LEU A 145 10.69 8.49 12.15
N ALA A 146 11.94 8.70 12.56
CA ALA A 146 12.99 9.03 11.61
C ALA A 146 14.37 8.61 12.10
N LYS A 147 15.30 8.49 11.16
CA LYS A 147 16.73 8.39 11.40
C LYS A 147 17.41 9.65 10.91
N ILE A 148 18.26 10.23 11.74
CA ILE A 148 19.07 11.40 11.41
C ILE A 148 20.52 10.93 11.26
N ASN A 149 21.05 11.03 10.04
CA ASN A 149 22.47 10.81 9.76
C ASN A 149 23.20 12.16 9.84
N GLN A 150 23.64 12.53 11.05
CA GLN A 150 24.26 13.83 11.32
C GLN A 150 25.78 13.76 11.09
N PRO A 151 26.37 14.57 10.20
CA PRO A 151 27.82 14.61 9.98
C PRO A 151 28.60 15.07 11.21
N ALA A 152 29.93 14.93 11.21
CA ALA A 152 30.79 15.48 12.26
C ALA A 152 30.71 17.02 12.31
N SER A 153 30.90 17.60 13.50
CA SER A 153 30.93 19.06 13.73
C SER A 153 29.69 19.80 13.19
N ARG A 154 28.50 19.22 13.35
CA ARG A 154 27.24 19.78 12.84
C ARG A 154 26.26 20.05 13.98
N ALA A 155 25.67 21.24 13.99
CA ALA A 155 24.64 21.62 14.96
C ALA A 155 23.25 21.76 14.31
N ASP A 156 23.18 22.21 13.07
CA ASP A 156 21.94 22.36 12.32
C ASP A 156 21.54 21.07 11.59
N ILE A 157 20.24 20.78 11.58
CA ILE A 157 19.68 19.63 10.86
C ILE A 157 19.16 20.07 9.50
N GLN A 158 19.60 19.38 8.45
CA GLN A 158 19.18 19.61 7.07
C GLN A 158 18.21 18.50 6.61
N PRO A 159 17.30 18.78 5.64
CA PRO A 159 16.36 17.77 5.14
C PRO A 159 17.04 16.49 4.64
N SER A 160 18.21 16.62 3.99
CA SER A 160 18.97 15.48 3.47
C SER A 160 19.58 14.57 4.55
N MET A 161 19.59 15.01 5.81
CA MET A 161 20.07 14.20 6.95
C MET A 161 18.96 13.32 7.51
N ILE A 162 17.69 13.57 7.17
CA ILE A 162 16.52 12.91 7.76
C ILE A 162 16.04 11.82 6.80
N GLU A 163 15.98 10.60 7.31
CA GLU A 163 15.39 9.44 6.65
C GLU A 163 14.11 9.07 7.39
N ASP A 164 13.01 8.96 6.64
CA ASP A 164 11.71 8.59 7.18
C ASP A 164 11.68 7.09 7.49
N LEU A 165 11.35 6.73 8.73
CA LEU A 165 11.24 5.35 9.18
C LEU A 165 9.84 5.03 9.72
N ARG A 166 8.85 5.88 9.43
CA ARG A 166 7.46 5.66 9.86
C ARG A 166 6.86 4.49 9.08
N GLU A 167 6.19 3.60 9.80
CA GLU A 167 5.39 2.54 9.22
C GLU A 167 3.90 2.81 9.46
N VAL A 168 3.04 2.52 8.48
CA VAL A 168 1.59 2.60 8.66
C VAL A 168 1.12 1.38 9.42
N ALA A 169 0.38 1.58 10.51
CA ALA A 169 0.00 0.48 11.40
C ALA A 169 -0.82 -0.61 10.71
N ASN A 170 -1.84 -0.22 9.94
CA ASN A 170 -2.65 -1.16 9.17
C ASN A 170 -2.72 -0.70 7.71
N PRO A 171 -1.75 -1.10 6.88
CA PRO A 171 -1.59 -0.52 5.54
C PRO A 171 -2.62 -1.03 4.53
N ILE A 172 -3.37 -2.11 4.83
CA ILE A 172 -4.32 -2.68 3.89
C ILE A 172 -5.63 -1.90 3.97
N VAL A 173 -5.92 -1.15 2.91
CA VAL A 173 -7.13 -0.31 2.83
C VAL A 173 -8.21 -0.90 1.93
N GLY A 174 -7.89 -1.95 1.18
CA GLY A 174 -8.88 -2.68 0.39
C GLY A 174 -8.27 -3.78 -0.46
N GLN A 175 -9.09 -4.79 -0.74
CA GLN A 175 -8.82 -5.80 -1.74
C GLN A 175 -9.96 -5.80 -2.75
N PHE A 176 -9.60 -5.94 -4.02
CA PHE A 176 -10.52 -6.07 -5.12
C PHE A 176 -10.20 -7.32 -5.90
N THR A 177 -11.22 -8.12 -6.17
CA THR A 177 -11.12 -9.31 -7.02
C THR A 177 -12.13 -9.18 -8.15
N PHE A 178 -11.63 -9.35 -9.36
CA PHE A 178 -12.41 -9.50 -10.57
C PHE A 178 -12.17 -10.89 -11.13
N ALA A 179 -13.25 -11.62 -11.38
CA ALA A 179 -13.21 -12.91 -12.03
C ALA A 179 -14.24 -12.93 -13.15
N ARG A 180 -13.80 -13.29 -14.35
CA ARG A 180 -14.66 -13.44 -15.52
C ARG A 180 -14.34 -14.76 -16.23
N PRO A 181 -14.99 -15.88 -15.86
CA PRO A 181 -15.00 -17.04 -16.73
C PRO A 181 -15.70 -16.68 -18.04
N ARG A 182 -15.18 -17.15 -19.18
CA ARG A 182 -15.87 -16.98 -20.46
C ARG A 182 -16.95 -18.05 -20.60
N LEU A 183 -18.09 -17.66 -21.14
CA LEU A 183 -19.23 -18.55 -21.39
C LEU A 183 -19.40 -18.82 -22.89
N MET A 184 -20.26 -19.76 -23.27
CA MET A 184 -20.51 -20.10 -24.68
C MET A 184 -20.99 -18.90 -25.51
N ALA A 185 -21.69 -17.94 -24.90
CA ALA A 185 -22.10 -16.70 -25.55
C ALA A 185 -20.90 -15.81 -25.95
N ASP A 186 -19.74 -16.01 -25.31
CA ASP A 186 -18.51 -15.29 -25.60
C ASP A 186 -17.67 -15.98 -26.71
N ASP A 187 -18.10 -17.13 -27.25
CA ASP A 187 -17.32 -17.95 -28.18
C ASP A 187 -17.45 -17.51 -29.66
N ASP A 188 -17.19 -16.23 -29.94
CA ASP A 188 -17.04 -15.75 -31.32
C ASP A 188 -15.55 -15.80 -31.75
N PRO A 189 -15.18 -16.67 -32.70
CA PRO A 189 -13.79 -16.80 -33.15
C PRO A 189 -13.22 -15.51 -33.75
N ARG A 190 -14.04 -14.58 -34.27
CA ARG A 190 -13.55 -13.29 -34.81
C ARG A 190 -13.12 -12.31 -33.72
N GLN A 191 -13.59 -12.54 -32.50
CA GLN A 191 -13.50 -11.66 -31.35
C GLN A 191 -12.54 -12.18 -30.27
N ASN A 192 -12.11 -13.43 -30.44
CA ASN A 192 -11.40 -14.18 -29.42
C ASN A 192 -9.92 -14.34 -29.72
N LEU A 193 -9.49 -13.97 -30.92
CA LEU A 193 -8.13 -14.05 -31.40
C LEU A 193 -7.32 -12.83 -30.99
N LEU A 194 -6.03 -13.05 -30.74
CA LEU A 194 -5.05 -11.98 -30.62
C LEU A 194 -4.49 -11.66 -32.01
N THR A 195 -4.79 -10.47 -32.48
CA THR A 195 -4.55 -9.98 -33.84
C THR A 195 -3.64 -8.77 -33.88
N ALA A 196 -3.68 -7.93 -32.84
CA ALA A 196 -2.98 -6.65 -32.82
C ALA A 196 -1.49 -6.81 -32.47
N ARG A 197 -0.64 -6.07 -33.19
CA ARG A 197 0.79 -5.99 -32.88
C ARG A 197 1.03 -5.11 -31.64
N PHE A 198 1.97 -5.50 -30.78
CA PHE A 198 2.35 -4.65 -29.64
C PHE A 198 3.29 -3.51 -30.05
N LYS A 199 4.04 -3.65 -31.15
CA LYS A 199 4.74 -2.57 -31.84
C LYS A 199 3.98 -2.22 -33.11
N GLY A 200 3.42 -1.03 -33.21
CA GLY A 200 2.91 -0.54 -34.48
C GLY A 200 4.05 -0.34 -35.47
N ALA A 201 3.78 -0.49 -36.77
CA ALA A 201 4.73 -0.17 -37.85
C ALA A 201 5.26 1.29 -37.80
N ASN A 202 4.58 2.17 -37.06
CA ASN A 202 4.93 3.58 -36.86
C ASN A 202 5.51 3.88 -35.46
N GLY A 203 5.95 2.86 -34.70
CA GLY A 203 6.67 3.04 -33.44
C GLY A 203 5.82 3.24 -32.18
N GLU A 204 4.50 3.02 -32.27
CA GLU A 204 3.58 3.28 -31.17
C GLU A 204 2.98 1.98 -30.57
N TRP A 205 2.87 1.92 -29.24
CA TRP A 205 2.76 0.72 -28.40
C TRP A 205 1.33 0.16 -28.19
N TYR A 206 0.56 -0.15 -29.23
CA TYR A 206 -0.89 -0.19 -29.00
C TYR A 206 -1.49 -1.47 -28.45
N GLY A 207 -0.99 -2.66 -28.79
CA GLY A 207 -1.68 -3.92 -28.48
C GLY A 207 -3.20 -3.84 -28.74
N GLU A 208 -3.96 -4.71 -28.09
CA GLU A 208 -5.42 -4.62 -28.02
C GLU A 208 -5.92 -5.09 -26.67
N TYR A 209 -7.19 -4.81 -26.36
CA TYR A 209 -7.84 -5.51 -25.26
C TYR A 209 -7.89 -6.99 -25.61
N PHE A 210 -7.38 -7.82 -24.71
CA PHE A 210 -7.32 -9.26 -24.96
C PHE A 210 -7.97 -10.03 -23.81
N PRO A 211 -9.04 -10.79 -24.09
CA PRO A 211 -9.65 -11.02 -25.41
C PRO A 211 -10.31 -9.77 -26.02
N GLY A 212 -10.49 -9.73 -27.34
CA GLY A 212 -10.78 -8.51 -28.11
C GLY A 212 -12.10 -8.56 -28.87
N GLY A 213 -13.19 -8.89 -28.19
CA GLY A 213 -14.50 -9.05 -28.80
C GLY A 213 -15.37 -7.81 -28.77
N ASP A 214 -15.90 -7.43 -29.94
CA ASP A 214 -16.85 -6.34 -30.19
C ASP A 214 -18.12 -6.49 -29.33
N GLY A 215 -18.04 -6.04 -28.08
CA GLY A 215 -19.17 -5.94 -27.13
C GLY A 215 -18.88 -6.33 -25.67
N SER A 216 -17.76 -6.98 -25.35
CA SER A 216 -17.48 -7.41 -23.97
C SER A 216 -16.39 -6.57 -23.30
N PRO A 217 -16.68 -5.87 -22.18
CA PRO A 217 -15.63 -5.17 -21.44
C PRO A 217 -14.69 -6.19 -20.81
N ASN A 218 -13.52 -6.42 -21.42
CA ASN A 218 -12.38 -7.13 -20.83
C ASN A 218 -11.55 -6.17 -19.97
N GLU A 219 -12.32 -5.45 -19.16
CA GLU A 219 -11.92 -4.40 -18.27
C GLU A 219 -12.84 -4.45 -17.07
N THR A 220 -12.41 -3.80 -16.00
CA THR A 220 -13.24 -3.59 -14.83
C THR A 220 -13.00 -2.20 -14.29
N ARG A 221 -13.94 -1.73 -13.47
CA ARG A 221 -13.85 -0.44 -12.82
C ARG A 221 -13.80 -0.65 -11.32
N GLN A 222 -12.81 -0.06 -10.67
CA GLN A 222 -12.63 -0.21 -9.25
C GLN A 222 -12.30 1.12 -8.60
N PHE A 223 -12.95 1.37 -7.45
CA PHE A 223 -12.63 2.49 -6.59
C PHE A 223 -11.27 2.27 -5.92
N ILE A 224 -10.38 3.25 -6.07
CA ILE A 224 -9.12 3.32 -5.34
C ILE A 224 -9.36 4.14 -4.07
N PRO A 225 -9.11 3.57 -2.86
CA PRO A 225 -9.19 4.32 -1.62
C PRO A 225 -8.31 5.57 -1.67
N GLN A 226 -8.82 6.71 -1.17
CA GLN A 226 -8.07 7.98 -1.17
C GLN A 226 -6.70 7.87 -0.47
N ARG A 227 -6.62 6.99 0.54
CA ARG A 227 -5.41 6.75 1.32
C ARG A 227 -4.43 5.78 0.66
N ALA A 228 -4.83 5.03 -0.37
CA ALA A 228 -3.96 4.05 -1.04
C ALA A 228 -2.83 4.76 -1.80
N THR A 229 -1.60 4.33 -1.56
CA THR A 229 -0.40 4.89 -2.23
C THR A 229 0.22 3.91 -3.22
N HIS A 230 -0.03 2.61 -3.03
CA HIS A 230 0.52 1.51 -3.82
C HIS A 230 -0.56 0.47 -4.08
N MET A 231 -0.39 -0.29 -5.15
CA MET A 231 -1.17 -1.49 -5.39
C MET A 231 -0.27 -2.66 -5.80
N SER A 232 -0.55 -3.82 -5.23
CA SER A 232 -0.08 -5.10 -5.75
C SER A 232 -1.14 -5.67 -6.68
N VAL A 233 -0.74 -5.98 -7.90
CA VAL A 233 -1.61 -6.40 -8.99
C VAL A 233 -1.22 -7.81 -9.38
N ARG A 234 -2.21 -8.71 -9.40
CA ARG A 234 -2.11 -10.03 -10.02
C ARG A 234 -3.18 -10.15 -11.09
N ALA A 235 -2.81 -10.37 -12.34
CA ALA A 235 -3.75 -10.61 -13.42
C ALA A 235 -3.46 -11.96 -14.08
N ASP A 236 -4.50 -12.75 -14.32
CA ASP A 236 -4.41 -14.09 -14.87
C ASP A 236 -5.28 -14.19 -16.14
N TRP A 237 -4.69 -14.64 -17.24
CA TRP A 237 -5.41 -15.16 -18.40
C TRP A 237 -5.38 -16.67 -18.33
N LEU A 238 -6.54 -17.27 -18.09
CA LEU A 238 -6.69 -18.69 -17.83
C LEU A 238 -7.08 -19.45 -19.10
N ALA A 239 -6.46 -20.61 -19.28
CA ALA A 239 -6.77 -21.58 -20.33
C ALA A 239 -6.80 -20.95 -21.72
N ILE A 240 -5.81 -20.13 -22.03
CA ILE A 240 -5.57 -19.53 -23.35
C ILE A 240 -5.24 -20.66 -24.33
N ARG A 241 -5.85 -20.63 -25.51
CA ARG A 241 -5.64 -21.65 -26.55
C ARG A 241 -4.56 -21.19 -27.53
N GLY A 242 -3.51 -21.99 -27.66
CA GLY A 242 -2.59 -21.93 -28.80
C GLY A 242 -3.21 -22.64 -30.01
N VAL A 243 -3.27 -21.95 -31.14
CA VAL A 243 -3.82 -22.48 -32.39
C VAL A 243 -2.77 -23.37 -33.06
N SER A 244 -3.21 -24.50 -33.60
CA SER A 244 -2.32 -25.53 -34.17
C SER A 244 -1.53 -24.97 -35.35
N GLY A 245 -0.21 -25.19 -35.37
CA GLY A 245 0.65 -24.86 -36.50
C GLY A 245 0.97 -23.38 -36.66
N LEU A 246 0.64 -22.52 -35.68
CA LEU A 246 0.96 -21.09 -35.69
C LEU A 246 1.98 -20.75 -34.60
N ASN A 247 3.07 -20.09 -34.99
CA ASN A 247 4.12 -19.64 -34.09
C ASN A 247 3.86 -18.20 -33.66
N CYS A 248 3.24 -18.02 -32.49
CA CYS A 248 2.74 -16.74 -32.02
C CYS A 248 3.39 -16.37 -30.69
N HIS A 249 4.20 -15.31 -30.71
CA HIS A 249 4.88 -14.76 -29.54
C HIS A 249 4.63 -13.26 -29.42
N GLY A 250 4.65 -12.75 -28.19
CA GLY A 250 4.27 -11.36 -27.94
C GLY A 250 4.35 -10.97 -26.48
N ARG A 251 3.55 -9.97 -26.09
CA ARG A 251 3.49 -9.44 -24.74
C ARG A 251 2.07 -9.27 -24.23
N TYR A 252 1.90 -9.36 -22.92
CA TYR A 252 0.66 -9.07 -22.20
C TYR A 252 0.94 -8.19 -20.97
N TRP A 253 -0.03 -7.35 -20.62
CA TRP A 253 0.04 -6.40 -19.51
C TRP A 253 -1.34 -5.95 -19.05
N LEU A 254 -1.41 -5.26 -17.91
CA LEU A 254 -2.61 -4.59 -17.45
C LEU A 254 -2.42 -3.08 -17.61
N GLU A 255 -3.41 -2.40 -18.19
CA GLU A 255 -3.49 -0.95 -18.25
C GLU A 255 -4.46 -0.43 -17.20
N TYR A 256 -4.18 0.75 -16.62
CA TYR A 256 -5.05 1.38 -15.65
C TYR A 256 -5.04 2.91 -15.70
N GLY A 257 -6.17 3.53 -15.35
CA GLY A 257 -6.31 5.00 -15.36
C GLY A 257 -7.77 5.47 -15.36
N ASP A 258 -7.98 6.77 -15.17
CA ASP A 258 -9.29 7.43 -15.37
C ASP A 258 -9.42 8.07 -16.76
N GLU A 259 -8.30 8.34 -17.44
CA GLU A 259 -8.24 8.95 -18.76
C GLU A 259 -7.41 8.09 -19.74
N TYR A 260 -7.48 8.42 -21.03
CA TYR A 260 -6.58 7.90 -22.06
C TYR A 260 -5.39 8.84 -22.24
N ARG A 261 -4.23 8.33 -22.66
CA ARG A 261 -3.04 9.17 -22.90
C ARG A 261 -3.30 10.26 -23.95
N ASN A 262 -2.84 11.48 -23.65
CA ASN A 262 -2.84 12.61 -24.58
C ASN A 262 -2.18 12.23 -25.92
N HIS A 263 -2.77 12.68 -27.04
CA HIS A 263 -2.33 12.43 -28.44
C HIS A 263 -2.55 11.01 -28.99
N THR A 264 -3.30 10.15 -28.29
CA THR A 264 -3.83 8.89 -28.85
C THR A 264 -5.23 9.06 -29.47
N TRP A 265 -5.63 10.31 -29.75
CA TRP A 265 -6.89 10.65 -30.41
C TRP A 265 -6.65 10.98 -31.90
N PRO A 266 -7.40 10.38 -32.83
CA PRO A 266 -8.61 9.56 -32.62
C PRO A 266 -8.30 8.07 -32.42
N GLY A 267 -8.74 7.48 -31.29
CA GLY A 267 -8.57 6.02 -31.08
C GLY A 267 -8.77 5.46 -29.67
N GLY A 268 -8.48 6.19 -28.57
CA GLY A 268 -8.76 5.73 -27.19
C GLY A 268 -8.16 4.36 -26.82
N ARG A 269 -6.92 4.08 -27.25
CA ARG A 269 -6.35 2.72 -27.23
C ARG A 269 -5.45 2.40 -26.03
N GLN A 270 -5.08 3.39 -25.23
CA GLN A 270 -4.15 3.24 -24.10
C GLN A 270 -4.54 4.07 -22.88
N LEU A 271 -4.65 3.44 -21.73
CA LEU A 271 -4.76 4.16 -20.45
C LEU A 271 -3.40 4.78 -20.07
N GLU A 272 -3.45 5.72 -19.14
CA GLU A 272 -2.29 6.53 -18.74
C GLU A 272 -1.14 5.70 -18.15
N PHE A 273 -1.50 4.66 -17.40
CA PHE A 273 -0.57 3.81 -16.68
C PHE A 273 -0.70 2.35 -17.11
N ALA A 274 0.38 1.61 -16.96
CA ALA A 274 0.43 0.19 -17.27
C ALA A 274 1.39 -0.50 -16.30
N THR A 275 1.13 -1.78 -16.02
CA THR A 275 2.08 -2.66 -15.33
C THR A 275 3.27 -2.98 -16.23
N GLN A 276 4.27 -3.66 -15.68
CA GLN A 276 5.30 -4.31 -16.45
C GLN A 276 4.67 -5.29 -17.46
N GLN A 277 5.29 -5.39 -18.63
CA GLN A 277 4.87 -6.30 -19.70
C GLN A 277 5.58 -7.63 -19.57
N PHE A 278 4.82 -8.72 -19.64
CA PHE A 278 5.34 -10.08 -19.66
C PHE A 278 5.30 -10.63 -21.08
N ALA A 279 6.26 -11.49 -21.42
CA ALA A 279 6.30 -12.13 -22.73
C ALA A 279 5.54 -13.45 -22.72
N PHE A 280 4.99 -13.82 -23.88
CA PHE A 280 4.48 -15.16 -24.15
C PHE A 280 5.05 -15.69 -25.45
N ASP A 281 5.06 -17.01 -25.59
CA ASP A 281 5.51 -17.72 -26.77
C ASP A 281 4.66 -18.98 -26.96
N THR A 282 4.10 -19.17 -28.15
CA THR A 282 3.39 -20.40 -28.54
C THR A 282 4.19 -21.20 -29.55
N THR A 283 4.34 -22.49 -29.29
CA THR A 283 4.99 -23.40 -30.22
C THR A 283 4.14 -23.54 -31.48
N GLY A 284 4.73 -23.35 -32.66
CA GLY A 284 4.11 -23.66 -33.96
C GLY A 284 3.90 -25.16 -34.23
N THR A 285 3.79 -25.98 -33.18
CA THR A 285 3.63 -27.44 -33.25
C THR A 285 2.22 -27.81 -33.70
N GLN A 286 2.07 -28.99 -34.29
CA GLN A 286 0.77 -29.59 -34.59
C GLN A 286 0.01 -29.93 -33.29
N GLY A 287 -1.27 -29.57 -33.25
CA GLY A 287 -2.16 -29.78 -32.10
C GLY A 287 -2.45 -28.48 -31.35
N SER A 288 -3.73 -28.23 -31.06
CA SER A 288 -4.11 -27.15 -30.15
C SER A 288 -3.81 -27.55 -28.72
N TYR A 289 -3.33 -26.59 -27.92
CA TYR A 289 -3.06 -26.79 -26.51
C TYR A 289 -3.52 -25.56 -25.72
N ARG A 290 -3.47 -25.66 -24.38
CA ARG A 290 -3.83 -24.56 -23.50
C ARG A 290 -2.71 -24.23 -22.53
N LEU A 291 -2.60 -22.94 -22.23
CA LEU A 291 -1.65 -22.39 -21.29
C LEU A 291 -2.32 -21.28 -20.45
N ASN A 292 -1.69 -20.94 -19.33
CA ASN A 292 -2.10 -19.81 -18.50
C ASN A 292 -1.03 -18.74 -18.59
N TRP A 293 -1.44 -17.47 -18.67
CA TRP A 293 -0.55 -16.33 -18.51
C TRP A 293 -0.84 -15.67 -17.17
N ALA A 294 0.19 -15.51 -16.35
CA ALA A 294 0.10 -14.87 -15.05
C ALA A 294 0.99 -13.64 -15.05
N LEU A 295 0.43 -12.53 -14.60
CA LEU A 295 1.10 -11.26 -14.41
C LEU A 295 1.05 -10.92 -12.92
N MET A 296 2.19 -10.51 -12.38
CA MET A 296 2.29 -9.96 -11.03
C MET A 296 3.17 -8.72 -11.08
N ASP A 297 2.71 -7.64 -10.47
CA ASP A 297 3.44 -6.38 -10.40
C ASP A 297 3.05 -5.59 -9.14
N GLN A 298 3.95 -4.73 -8.68
CA GLN A 298 3.68 -3.78 -7.61
C GLN A 298 3.98 -2.38 -8.12
N VAL A 299 2.95 -1.54 -8.16
CA VAL A 299 3.05 -0.21 -8.78
C VAL A 299 2.59 0.90 -7.82
N PRO A 300 3.23 2.08 -7.87
CA PRO A 300 2.75 3.25 -7.16
C PRO A 300 1.44 3.73 -7.78
N ILE A 301 0.56 4.28 -6.93
CA ILE A 301 -0.72 4.87 -7.35
C ILE A 301 -0.54 6.38 -7.45
N PRO A 302 -0.65 6.97 -8.65
CA PRO A 302 -0.63 8.42 -8.84
C PRO A 302 -1.70 9.13 -8.02
N LYS A 303 -1.37 10.29 -7.43
CA LYS A 303 -2.30 11.06 -6.60
C LYS A 303 -3.63 11.37 -7.30
N LYS A 304 -3.60 11.60 -8.62
CA LYS A 304 -4.79 11.87 -9.44
C LYS A 304 -5.82 10.75 -9.48
N LEU A 305 -5.42 9.50 -9.22
CA LEU A 305 -6.28 8.31 -9.28
C LEU A 305 -6.88 7.95 -7.91
N ARG A 306 -6.34 8.49 -6.81
CA ARG A 306 -6.77 8.17 -5.45
C ARG A 306 -8.12 8.79 -5.13
N GLY A 307 -9.02 8.03 -4.50
CA GLY A 307 -10.38 8.48 -4.18
C GLY A 307 -11.31 8.51 -5.40
N LYS A 308 -10.96 7.81 -6.48
CA LYS A 308 -11.75 7.72 -7.71
C LYS A 308 -11.94 6.27 -8.13
N THR A 309 -13.00 6.05 -8.91
CA THR A 309 -13.17 4.80 -9.66
C THR A 309 -12.37 4.89 -10.96
N ILE A 310 -11.39 4.01 -11.10
CA ILE A 310 -10.56 3.93 -12.31
C ILE A 310 -10.85 2.65 -13.09
N ARG A 311 -10.39 2.60 -14.33
CA ARG A 311 -10.47 1.43 -15.21
C ARG A 311 -9.20 0.59 -15.10
N PHE A 312 -9.36 -0.73 -15.13
CA PHE A 312 -8.30 -1.71 -15.35
C PHE A 312 -8.64 -2.49 -16.61
N ALA A 313 -7.72 -2.61 -17.55
CA ALA A 313 -7.96 -3.25 -18.84
C ALA A 313 -6.88 -4.29 -19.15
N PHE A 314 -7.30 -5.49 -19.55
CA PHE A 314 -6.42 -6.58 -19.93
C PHE A 314 -5.92 -6.37 -21.35
N LYS A 315 -4.61 -6.30 -21.53
CA LYS A 315 -3.98 -6.02 -22.82
C LYS A 315 -3.04 -7.13 -23.24
N ALA A 316 -2.99 -7.38 -24.54
CA ALA A 316 -1.92 -8.15 -25.15
C ALA A 316 -1.63 -7.64 -26.56
N GLY A 317 -0.50 -8.06 -27.11
CA GLY A 317 -0.18 -7.85 -28.52
C GLY A 317 0.93 -8.78 -28.98
N VAL A 318 0.88 -9.14 -30.26
CA VAL A 318 1.84 -10.02 -30.92
C VAL A 318 3.06 -9.27 -31.44
N SER A 319 4.21 -9.95 -31.51
CA SER A 319 5.43 -9.41 -32.10
C SER A 319 5.28 -9.25 -33.61
N ASP A 320 6.08 -8.39 -34.24
CA ASP A 320 5.97 -8.08 -35.68
C ASP A 320 6.20 -9.32 -36.57
N ASP A 321 7.11 -10.17 -36.14
CA ASP A 321 7.55 -11.42 -36.77
C ASP A 321 6.73 -12.65 -36.35
N ALA A 322 5.78 -12.51 -35.42
CA ALA A 322 4.92 -13.59 -34.96
C ALA A 322 3.74 -13.85 -35.92
N ASP A 323 3.27 -15.09 -36.00
CA ASP A 323 1.99 -15.38 -36.64
C ASP A 323 0.86 -14.64 -35.91
N ARG A 324 -0.08 -14.09 -36.68
CA ARG A 324 -1.33 -13.55 -36.12
C ARG A 324 -2.31 -14.69 -35.89
N ASP A 325 -3.31 -14.46 -35.05
CA ASP A 325 -4.40 -15.42 -34.80
C ASP A 325 -3.95 -16.74 -34.17
N GLY A 326 -2.67 -16.84 -33.76
CA GLY A 326 -2.10 -18.03 -33.11
C GLY A 326 -2.51 -18.22 -31.66
N VAL A 327 -3.13 -17.20 -31.06
CA VAL A 327 -3.60 -17.23 -29.67
C VAL A 327 -5.05 -16.80 -29.62
N MET A 328 -5.87 -17.53 -28.87
CA MET A 328 -7.26 -17.15 -28.60
C MET A 328 -7.73 -17.52 -27.20
N MET A 329 -8.81 -16.88 -26.76
CA MET A 329 -9.55 -17.28 -25.56
C MET A 329 -11.00 -17.55 -25.90
N ASN A 330 -11.48 -18.78 -25.67
CA ASN A 330 -12.87 -19.16 -25.95
C ASN A 330 -13.67 -19.39 -24.66
N ALA A 331 -14.84 -20.01 -24.75
CA ALA A 331 -15.70 -20.32 -23.61
C ALA A 331 -15.13 -21.34 -22.59
N LEU A 332 -13.90 -21.81 -22.80
CA LEU A 332 -13.15 -22.62 -21.83
C LEU A 332 -12.01 -21.83 -21.18
N SER A 333 -11.94 -20.52 -21.44
CA SER A 333 -10.94 -19.60 -20.93
C SER A 333 -11.55 -18.66 -19.88
N GLY A 334 -10.71 -17.87 -19.20
CA GLY A 334 -11.20 -16.91 -18.22
C GLY A 334 -10.17 -15.84 -17.87
N LEU A 335 -10.64 -14.76 -17.25
CA LEU A 335 -9.79 -13.70 -16.71
C LEU A 335 -9.92 -13.66 -15.18
N GLY A 336 -8.80 -13.40 -14.51
CA GLY A 336 -8.72 -13.08 -13.09
C GLY A 336 -7.92 -11.81 -12.87
N LEU A 337 -8.33 -10.99 -11.93
CA LEU A 337 -7.55 -9.84 -11.45
C LEU A 337 -7.77 -9.70 -9.94
N ASP A 338 -6.68 -9.77 -9.20
CA ASP A 338 -6.63 -9.42 -7.78
C ASP A 338 -5.78 -8.16 -7.63
N VAL A 339 -6.34 -7.15 -6.96
CA VAL A 339 -5.64 -5.92 -6.62
C VAL A 339 -5.72 -5.71 -5.11
N THR A 340 -4.57 -5.61 -4.47
CA THR A 340 -4.47 -5.23 -3.06
C THR A 340 -3.97 -3.80 -2.98
N PHE A 341 -4.78 -2.92 -2.39
CA PHE A 341 -4.41 -1.53 -2.16
C PHE A 341 -3.71 -1.39 -0.82
N SER A 342 -2.52 -0.80 -0.85
CA SER A 342 -1.70 -0.60 0.33
C SER A 342 -1.25 0.84 0.51
N MET A 343 -0.95 1.15 1.75
CA MET A 343 -0.30 2.39 2.17
C MET A 343 1.18 2.09 2.40
N ALA A 344 2.05 2.92 1.81
CA ALA A 344 3.46 3.00 2.13
C ALA A 344 3.75 4.44 2.62
N PRO A 345 4.79 4.65 3.44
CA PRO A 345 5.29 5.99 3.72
C PRO A 345 5.64 6.73 2.42
N VAL A 346 5.57 8.06 2.47
CA VAL A 346 5.65 8.95 1.30
C VAL A 346 6.89 8.67 0.45
N ASP A 347 6.70 8.33 -0.83
CA ASP A 347 7.76 8.19 -1.84
C ASP A 347 7.96 9.53 -2.57
N SER A 348 9.21 9.98 -2.69
CA SER A 348 9.63 11.18 -3.41
C SER A 348 9.21 11.18 -4.89
N ASP A 349 8.98 10.01 -5.49
CA ASP A 349 8.56 9.89 -6.89
C ASP A 349 7.03 9.97 -7.09
N THR A 350 6.26 10.21 -6.02
CA THR A 350 4.78 10.27 -6.05
C THR A 350 4.17 11.61 -5.67
N ILE A 351 4.96 12.70 -5.71
CA ILE A 351 4.50 14.08 -5.55
C ILE A 351 4.01 14.65 -6.88
#